data_AF-A0A3N1RPQ7-F1
#
_entry.id   AF-A0A3N1RPQ7-F1
#
_cell.length_a   1.000
_cell.length_b   1.000
_cell.length_c   1.000
_cell.angle_alpha   90.00
_cell.angle_beta   90.00
_cell.angle_gamma   90.00
#
_symmetry.space_group_name_H-M   'P 1'
#
loop_
_entity.id
_entity.type
_entity.pdbx_description
1 polymer ?
#
loop_
_entity_poly.entity_id
_entity_poly.type
_entity_poly.pdbx_seq_one_letter_code
_entity_poly.pdbx_strand_id
1 'polypeptide(L)'
;MDATPHDSVCGALSRLLSTQAVQERNKALARALLAAGHHGARYESLVAENDRVTARITLPDGPVARGLIAEFRFDAQGEVSEYRDFLVPAGSRPTAVPAASAPAA
;
A
#
# COMPACT_ATOMS: atom_id res chain seq x y z
N MET A 1 -14.23 28.87 27.24
CA MET A 1 -14.00 29.49 25.94
C MET A 1 -14.35 28.44 24.90
N ASP A 2 -15.59 28.48 24.42
CA ASP A 2 -16.07 27.55 23.40
C ASP A 2 -15.39 27.88 22.08
N ALA A 3 -14.65 26.92 21.53
CA ALA A 3 -14.08 27.03 20.19
C ALA A 3 -15.23 27.30 19.21
N THR A 4 -15.11 28.34 18.39
CA THR A 4 -16.18 28.64 17.44
C THR A 4 -16.31 27.48 16.45
N PRO A 5 -17.50 27.22 15.87
CA PRO A 5 -17.69 26.16 14.88
C PRO A 5 -16.69 26.24 13.72
N HIS A 6 -16.23 27.45 13.40
CA HIS A 6 -15.24 27.72 12.37
C HIS A 6 -13.84 27.19 12.76
N ASP A 7 -13.42 27.38 14.02
CA ASP A 7 -12.15 26.85 14.54
C ASP A 7 -12.13 25.31 14.50
N SER A 8 -13.29 24.69 14.74
CA SER A 8 -13.47 23.23 14.66
C SER A 8 -13.30 22.69 13.24
N VAL A 9 -13.88 23.36 12.24
CA VAL A 9 -13.77 22.96 10.82
C VAL A 9 -12.35 23.16 10.29
N CYS A 10 -11.72 24.30 10.58
CA CYS A 10 -10.32 24.55 10.19
C CYS A 10 -9.36 23.54 10.82
N GLY A 11 -9.58 23.20 12.10
CA GLY A 11 -8.79 22.17 12.79
C GLY A 11 -9.00 20.75 12.24
N ALA A 12 -10.22 20.42 11.79
CA ALA A 12 -10.50 19.14 11.14
C ALA A 12 -9.87 19.05 9.74
N LEU A 13 -9.99 20.12 8.94
CA LEU A 13 -9.39 20.19 7.60
C LEU A 13 -7.87 20.11 7.68
N SER A 14 -7.25 20.85 8.61
CA SER A 14 -5.80 20.82 8.83
C SER A 14 -5.30 19.41 9.17
N ARG A 15 -6.03 18.70 10.04
CA ARG A 15 -5.72 17.29 10.36
C ARG A 15 -5.86 16.39 9.13
N LEU A 16 -6.94 16.53 8.37
CA LEU A 16 -7.18 15.71 7.17
C LEU A 16 -6.09 15.92 6.11
N LEU A 17 -5.75 17.18 5.82
CA LEU A 17 -4.70 17.52 4.86
C LEU A 17 -3.32 17.05 5.33
N SER A 18 -3.03 17.18 6.62
CA SER A 18 -1.77 16.69 7.20
C SER A 18 -1.66 15.16 7.10
N THR A 19 -2.73 14.44 7.43
CA THR A 19 -2.79 12.98 7.29
C THR A 19 -2.61 12.57 5.83
N GLN A 20 -3.30 13.24 4.90
CA GLN A 20 -3.17 12.95 3.47
C GLN A 20 -1.73 13.20 2.96
N ALA A 21 -1.12 14.31 3.39
CA ALA A 21 0.26 14.65 3.01
C ALA A 21 1.26 13.60 3.53
N VAL A 22 1.10 13.14 4.78
CA VAL A 22 1.93 12.06 5.35
C VAL A 22 1.73 10.75 4.59
N GLN A 23 0.48 10.39 4.30
CA GLN A 23 0.19 9.17 3.54
C GLN A 23 0.84 9.20 2.16
N GLU A 24 0.67 10.28 1.39
CA GLU A 24 1.29 10.39 0.06
C GLU A 24 2.82 10.40 0.13
N ARG A 25 3.42 11.07 1.11
CA ARG A 25 4.87 11.03 1.36
C ARG A 25 5.34 9.59 1.61
N ASN A 26 4.69 8.89 2.54
CA ASN A 26 5.09 7.54 2.94
C ASN A 26 4.91 6.55 1.78
N LYS A 27 3.85 6.69 0.96
CA LYS A 27 3.67 5.90 -0.28
C LYS A 27 4.84 6.10 -1.25
N ALA A 28 5.26 7.33 -1.47
CA ALA A 28 6.36 7.65 -2.37
C ALA A 28 7.69 7.05 -1.87
N LEU A 29 7.98 7.18 -0.57
CA LEU A 29 9.19 6.62 0.04
C LEU A 29 9.22 5.09 -0.06
N ALA A 30 8.12 4.41 0.25
CA ALA A 30 8.04 2.96 0.13
C ALA A 30 8.24 2.49 -1.33
N ARG A 31 7.70 3.20 -2.32
CA ARG A 31 7.96 2.91 -3.73
C ARG A 31 9.44 3.06 -4.08
N ALA A 32 10.11 4.11 -3.59
CA ALA A 32 11.52 4.34 -3.85
C ALA A 32 12.41 3.25 -3.20
N LEU A 33 12.14 2.90 -1.94
CA LEU A 33 12.87 1.86 -1.20
C LEU A 33 12.77 0.51 -1.91
N LEU A 34 11.54 0.12 -2.28
CA LEU A 34 11.33 -1.15 -2.94
C LEU A 34 11.96 -1.17 -4.35
N ALA A 35 11.97 -0.04 -5.07
CA ALA A 35 12.55 0.06 -6.41
C ALA A 35 14.07 -0.02 -6.36
N ALA A 36 14.68 0.48 -5.29
CA ALA A 36 16.11 0.35 -5.03
C ALA A 36 16.49 -1.07 -4.59
N GLY A 37 15.64 -1.76 -3.83
CA GLY A 37 15.94 -3.07 -3.25
C GLY A 37 15.73 -4.27 -4.18
N HIS A 38 14.84 -4.17 -5.18
CA HIS A 38 14.46 -5.33 -6.00
C HIS A 38 14.44 -4.99 -7.49
N HIS A 39 15.58 -5.17 -8.16
CA HIS A 39 15.68 -5.14 -9.62
C HIS A 39 14.77 -6.23 -10.22
N GLY A 40 13.58 -5.84 -10.68
CA GLY A 40 12.60 -6.73 -11.30
C GLY A 40 11.32 -6.98 -10.51
N ALA A 41 11.18 -6.42 -9.29
CA ALA A 41 9.92 -6.50 -8.56
C ALA A 41 8.78 -5.78 -9.28
N ARG A 42 7.61 -6.43 -9.37
CA ARG A 42 6.38 -5.82 -9.88
C ARG A 42 5.46 -5.45 -8.71
N TYR A 43 5.14 -4.17 -8.59
CA TYR A 43 4.16 -3.69 -7.63
C TYR A 43 2.75 -4.05 -8.07
N GLU A 44 1.99 -4.65 -7.17
CA GLU A 44 0.57 -4.95 -7.40
C GLU A 44 -0.31 -3.92 -6.71
N SER A 45 -0.04 -3.65 -5.44
CA SER A 45 -0.76 -2.67 -4.64
C SER A 45 0.13 -2.08 -3.55
N LEU A 46 -0.21 -0.86 -3.13
CA LEU A 46 0.46 -0.19 -2.03
C LEU A 46 -0.58 0.63 -1.27
N VAL A 47 -0.69 0.38 0.03
CA VAL A 47 -1.63 1.03 0.93
C VAL A 47 -0.82 1.75 1.99
N ALA A 48 -1.13 3.01 2.24
CA ALA A 48 -0.58 3.76 3.36
C ALA A 48 -1.71 4.12 4.32
N GLU A 49 -1.48 3.82 5.59
CA GLU A 49 -2.39 4.11 6.68
C GLU A 49 -1.56 4.67 7.84
N ASN A 50 -1.75 5.96 8.13
CA ASN A 50 -1.00 6.69 9.15
C ASN A 50 0.53 6.57 8.94
N ASP A 51 1.24 5.98 9.90
CA ASP A 51 2.68 5.72 9.88
C ASP A 51 3.05 4.43 9.13
N ARG A 52 2.09 3.63 8.69
CA ARG A 52 2.31 2.33 8.05
C ARG A 52 2.13 2.37 6.55
N VAL A 53 2.97 1.62 5.85
CA VAL A 53 2.81 1.31 4.43
C VAL A 53 2.92 -0.18 4.21
N THR A 54 1.89 -0.78 3.64
CA THR A 54 1.87 -2.19 3.23
C THR A 54 1.91 -2.26 1.71
N ALA A 55 2.93 -2.93 1.18
CA ALA A 55 3.14 -3.13 -0.25
C ALA A 55 2.96 -4.61 -0.59
N ARG A 56 2.17 -4.91 -1.63
CA ARG A 56 2.10 -6.22 -2.24
C ARG A 56 2.91 -6.23 -3.52
N ILE A 57 3.85 -7.16 -3.58
CA ILE A 57 4.88 -7.21 -4.61
C ILE A 57 4.91 -8.63 -5.17
N THR A 58 5.06 -8.74 -6.47
CA THR A 58 5.41 -9.99 -7.12
C THR A 58 6.89 -9.97 -7.48
N LEU A 59 7.61 -10.94 -6.95
CA LEU A 59 9.02 -11.21 -7.24
C LEU A 59 9.09 -12.26 -8.35
N PRO A 60 9.54 -11.91 -9.56
CA PRO A 60 9.83 -12.88 -10.60
C PRO A 60 11.17 -13.57 -10.26
N ASP A 61 11.10 -14.66 -9.48
CA ASP A 61 12.27 -15.44 -9.09
C ASP A 61 12.29 -16.78 -9.86
N GLY A 62 12.91 -16.77 -11.04
CA GLY A 62 12.95 -17.92 -11.93
C GLY A 62 11.57 -18.28 -12.52
N PRO A 63 11.23 -19.58 -12.67
CA PRO A 63 10.00 -20.01 -13.37
C PRO A 63 8.71 -19.81 -12.55
N VAL A 64 8.81 -19.46 -11.27
CA VAL A 64 7.66 -19.30 -10.37
C VAL A 64 7.69 -17.92 -9.74
N ALA A 65 6.72 -17.07 -10.10
CA ALA A 65 6.54 -15.79 -9.44
C ALA A 65 6.05 -15.99 -8.00
N ARG A 66 6.73 -15.39 -7.03
CA ARG A 66 6.34 -15.43 -5.60
C ARG A 66 5.77 -14.08 -5.18
N GLY A 67 4.73 -14.10 -4.36
CA GLY A 67 4.23 -12.88 -3.75
C GLY A 67 5.05 -12.54 -2.51
N LEU A 68 5.20 -11.25 -2.24
CA LEU A 68 5.77 -10.69 -1.01
C LEU A 68 4.82 -9.61 -0.51
N ILE A 69 4.52 -9.63 0.78
CA ILE A 69 3.92 -8.50 1.48
C ILE A 69 5.03 -7.86 2.31
N ALA A 70 5.35 -6.61 2.02
CA ALA A 70 6.32 -5.81 2.75
C ALA A 70 5.59 -4.72 3.53
N GLU A 71 5.86 -4.63 4.83
CA GLU A 71 5.29 -3.62 5.72
C GLU A 71 6.41 -2.72 6.25
N PHE A 72 6.21 -1.41 6.11
CA PHE A 72 7.12 -0.37 6.57
C PHE A 72 6.39 0.51 7.58
N ARG A 73 7.07 0.89 8.67
CA ARG A 73 6.64 1.98 9.54
C ARG A 73 7.57 3.16 9.41
N PHE A 74 7.01 4.33 9.24
CA PHE A 74 7.73 5.59 9.09
C PHE A 74 7.58 6.43 10.36
N ASP A 75 8.65 7.03 10.82
CA ASP A 75 8.58 8.05 11.87
C ASP A 75 8.10 9.41 11.32
N ALA A 76 8.07 10.43 12.19
CA ALA A 76 7.64 11.77 11.81
C ALA A 76 8.58 12.41 10.76
N GLN A 77 9.86 12.06 10.81
CA GLN A 77 10.91 12.52 9.91
C GLN A 77 10.80 11.86 8.53
N GLY A 78 10.10 10.73 8.43
CA GLY A 78 9.96 9.95 7.21
C GLY A 78 11.02 8.86 7.08
N GLU A 79 11.68 8.48 8.18
CA GLU A 79 12.62 7.38 8.22
C GLU A 79 11.92 6.07 8.58
N VAL A 80 12.44 4.96 8.07
CA VAL A 80 11.88 3.63 8.40
C VAL A 80 12.28 3.24 9.81
N SER A 81 11.29 3.16 10.70
CA SER A 81 11.45 2.74 12.10
C SER A 81 11.22 1.25 12.31
N GLU A 82 10.44 0.60 11.44
CA GLU A 82 10.17 -0.84 11.49
C GLU A 82 9.96 -1.38 10.06
N TYR A 83 10.45 -2.60 9.82
CA TYR A 83 10.25 -3.33 8.58
C TYR A 83 9.88 -4.80 8.87
N ARG A 84 8.88 -5.31 8.16
CA ARG A 84 8.46 -6.72 8.21
C ARG A 84 8.16 -7.21 6.81
N ASP A 85 8.42 -8.48 6.55
CA ASP A 85 8.10 -9.12 5.29
C ASP A 85 7.50 -10.52 5.47
N PHE A 86 6.60 -10.85 4.54
CA PHE A 86 5.91 -12.13 4.52
C PHE A 86 5.86 -12.65 3.09
N LEU A 87 6.47 -13.82 2.87
CA LEU A 87 6.35 -14.52 1.59
C LEU A 87 4.93 -15.07 1.45
N VAL A 88 4.29 -14.71 0.34
CA VAL A 88 2.99 -15.25 -0.06
C VAL A 88 3.24 -16.33 -1.11
N PRO A 89 2.84 -17.59 -0.85
CA PRO A 89 2.94 -18.66 -1.83
C PRO A 89 2.23 -18.26 -3.14
N ALA A 90 2.80 -18.66 -4.27
CA ALA A 90 2.17 -18.45 -5.57
C ALA A 90 0.80 -19.15 -5.59
N GLY A 91 -0.28 -18.38 -5.49
CA GLY A 91 -1.62 -18.91 -5.71
C GLY A 91 -1.77 -19.32 -7.17
N SER A 92 -2.41 -20.46 -7.43
CA SER A 92 -2.90 -20.79 -8.76
C SER A 92 -3.77 -19.64 -9.26
N ARG A 93 -3.47 -19.13 -10.47
CA ARG A 93 -4.24 -18.09 -11.17
C ARG A 93 -5.74 -18.38 -11.03
N PRO A 94 -6.58 -17.42 -10.60
CA PRO A 94 -8.02 -17.63 -10.61
C PRO A 94 -8.43 -18.01 -12.04
N THR A 95 -8.86 -19.26 -12.23
CA THR A 95 -9.49 -19.69 -13.47
C THR A 95 -10.70 -18.79 -13.68
N ALA A 96 -10.71 -18.08 -14.81
CA ALA A 96 -11.83 -17.24 -15.20
C ALA A 96 -13.14 -18.01 -14.97
N VAL A 97 -14.06 -17.41 -14.22
CA VAL A 97 -15.40 -17.96 -14.05
C VAL A 97 -16.00 -18.09 -15.45
N PRO A 98 -16.40 -19.29 -15.91
CA PRO A 98 -17.02 -19.43 -17.21
C PRO A 98 -18.29 -18.57 -17.22
N ALA A 99 -18.37 -17.66 -18.19
CA ALA A 99 -19.57 -16.86 -18.42
C ALA A 99 -20.76 -17.82 -18.56
N ALA A 100 -21.79 -17.60 -17.75
CA ALA A 100 -23.01 -18.40 -17.80
C ALA A 100 -23.57 -18.38 -19.23
N SER A 101 -23.66 -19.55 -19.86
CA SER A 101 -24.36 -19.72 -21.12
C SER A 101 -25.80 -19.25 -20.94
N ALA A 102 -26.19 -18.21 -21.67
CA ALA A 102 -27.58 -17.83 -21.81
C ALA A 102 -28.37 -19.03 -22.38
N PRO A 103 -29.58 -19.33 -21.87
CA PRO A 103 -30.42 -20.34 -22.50
C PRO A 103 -30.85 -19.83 -23.89
N ALA A 104 -30.71 -20.70 -24.88
CA ALA A 104 -31.24 -20.48 -26.21
C ALA A 104 -32.78 -20.60 -26.18
N ALA A 105 -33.42 -19.58 -26.77
CA ALA A 105 -34.77 -19.47 -27.33
C ALA A 105 -35.91 -20.28 -26.68
#